data_AF-A0A6J3MFT3-F1
#
_entry.id   AF-A0A6J3MFT3-F1
#
_cell.length_a   1.000
_cell.length_b   1.000
_cell.length_c   1.000
_cell.angle_alpha   90.00
_cell.angle_beta   90.00
_cell.angle_gamma   90.00
#
_symmetry.space_group_name_H-M   'P 1'
#
loop_
_entity.id
_entity.type
_entity.pdbx_description
1 polymer ?
#
loop_
_entity_poly.entity_id
_entity_poly.type
_entity_poly.pdbx_seq_one_letter_code
_entity_poly.pdbx_strand_id
1 'polypeptide(L)'
;MGFNDSRRRLLRQLNSRYIYGKYPLLHAIVAFVELAMISILVRGFNTSYARRPVLTTMITNAVLGGIADTVAQTLTAIKRRARQKALDPDSVQSDFLSIEIQELDRKVPWPEDDYMLPASKRGPPPFDFERTVRFMSYGFIMAPIQHHWFAFLGKTFPVVAGKKTSNVLRMVAMDQFIFAPCSLAFFFTFMTVTEGGGRRAVLKKFEEVYLPALKANFLVWPLVQILNFRLVPMQFQIPFVATIGIFWTAYLSMSNSSDEPVASPAVSA
;
A
#
# COMPACT_ATOMS: atom_id res chain seq x y z
N MET A 1 31.66 -6.02 -14.40
CA MET A 1 30.51 -5.24 -13.87
C MET A 1 29.24 -5.86 -14.45
N GLY A 2 28.39 -6.46 -13.60
CA GLY A 2 27.24 -7.23 -14.07
C GLY A 2 26.06 -6.33 -14.46
N PHE A 3 25.19 -6.82 -15.34
CA PHE A 3 23.92 -6.19 -15.71
C PHE A 3 23.08 -5.76 -14.47
N ASN A 4 23.17 -6.55 -13.38
CA ASN A 4 22.47 -6.29 -12.13
C ASN A 4 22.99 -5.03 -11.39
N ASP A 5 24.29 -4.75 -11.47
CA ASP A 5 24.88 -3.55 -10.86
C ASP A 5 24.43 -2.28 -11.58
N SER A 6 24.34 -2.34 -12.91
CA SER A 6 23.88 -1.23 -13.75
C SER A 6 22.41 -0.90 -13.46
N ARG A 7 21.54 -1.92 -13.35
CA ARG A 7 20.14 -1.74 -12.96
C ARG A 7 20.00 -1.13 -11.56
N ARG A 8 20.74 -1.64 -10.58
CA ARG A 8 20.72 -1.13 -9.19
C ARG A 8 21.16 0.33 -9.14
N ARG A 9 22.20 0.70 -9.89
CA ARG A 9 22.66 2.09 -10.01
C ARG A 9 21.59 2.99 -10.61
N LEU A 10 20.95 2.57 -11.70
CA LEU A 10 19.87 3.32 -12.33
C LEU A 10 18.70 3.55 -11.36
N LEU A 11 18.22 2.49 -10.69
CA LEU A 11 17.12 2.60 -9.74
C LEU A 11 17.47 3.54 -8.57
N ARG A 12 18.70 3.49 -8.05
CA ARG A 12 19.16 4.42 -7.01
C ARG A 12 19.20 5.86 -7.51
N GLN A 13 19.70 6.10 -8.73
CA GLN A 13 19.72 7.43 -9.35
C GLN A 13 18.32 7.99 -9.59
N LEU A 14 17.37 7.14 -9.98
CA LEU A 14 15.98 7.55 -10.12
C LEU A 14 15.33 7.82 -8.76
N ASN A 15 15.67 7.08 -7.73
CA ASN A 15 15.12 7.28 -6.39
C ASN A 15 15.66 8.54 -5.70
N SER A 16 16.92 8.92 -5.96
CA SER A 16 17.52 10.12 -5.37
C SER A 16 17.01 11.44 -5.95
N ARG A 17 16.38 11.40 -7.13
CA ARG A 17 15.79 12.59 -7.76
C ARG A 17 14.39 12.86 -7.23
N TYR A 18 14.05 14.14 -7.09
CA TYR A 18 12.73 14.58 -6.64
C TYR A 18 12.03 15.43 -7.69
N ILE A 19 10.71 15.24 -7.80
CA ILE A 19 9.80 16.09 -8.56
C ILE A 19 9.20 17.12 -7.59
N TYR A 20 9.28 18.40 -7.95
CA TYR A 20 8.84 19.53 -7.12
C TYR A 20 9.42 19.52 -5.69
N GLY A 21 10.61 18.95 -5.51
CA GLY A 21 11.27 18.82 -4.21
C GLY A 21 10.53 17.97 -3.18
N LYS A 22 9.47 17.23 -3.56
CA LYS A 22 8.61 16.47 -2.62
C LYS A 22 8.49 14.99 -2.97
N TYR A 23 8.33 14.66 -4.24
CA TYR A 23 8.01 13.29 -4.68
C TYR A 23 9.23 12.60 -5.29
N PRO A 24 9.68 11.44 -4.79
CA PRO A 24 10.78 10.70 -5.43
C PRO A 24 10.41 10.31 -6.87
N LEU A 25 11.32 10.55 -7.82
CA LEU A 25 11.07 10.34 -9.25
C LEU A 25 10.77 8.86 -9.56
N LEU A 26 11.47 7.93 -8.92
CA LEU A 26 11.20 6.50 -9.09
C LEU A 26 9.76 6.12 -8.73
N HIS A 27 9.25 6.63 -7.60
CA HIS A 27 7.88 6.40 -7.16
C HIS A 27 6.86 6.95 -8.16
N ALA A 28 7.11 8.14 -8.71
CA ALA A 28 6.25 8.75 -9.72
C ALA A 28 6.24 7.96 -11.05
N ILE A 29 7.38 7.41 -11.47
CA ILE A 29 7.47 6.54 -12.65
C ILE A 29 6.63 5.27 -12.43
N VAL A 30 6.79 4.61 -11.27
CA VAL A 30 6.01 3.41 -10.93
C VAL A 30 4.52 3.73 -10.90
N ALA A 31 4.12 4.81 -10.23
CA ALA A 31 2.73 5.25 -10.19
C ALA A 31 2.16 5.53 -11.59
N PHE A 32 2.94 6.14 -12.49
CA PHE A 32 2.51 6.37 -13.88
C PHE A 32 2.27 5.06 -14.64
N VAL A 33 3.15 4.07 -14.47
CA VAL A 33 2.97 2.73 -15.07
C VAL A 33 1.71 2.06 -14.52
N GLU A 34 1.49 2.13 -13.21
CA GLU A 34 0.29 1.58 -12.57
C GLU A 34 -1.00 2.28 -13.03
N LEU A 35 -0.96 3.62 -13.19
CA LEU A 35 -2.06 4.39 -13.74
C LEU A 35 -2.38 4.00 -15.20
N ALA A 36 -1.36 3.69 -16.00
CA ALA A 36 -1.56 3.15 -17.34
C ALA A 36 -2.21 1.75 -17.30
N MET A 37 -1.73 0.86 -16.42
CA MET A 37 -2.30 -0.48 -16.25
C MET A 37 -3.77 -0.43 -15.83
N ILE A 38 -4.13 0.36 -14.82
CA ILE A 38 -5.53 0.48 -14.37
C ILE A 38 -6.40 1.12 -15.45
N SER A 39 -5.88 2.10 -16.21
CA SER A 39 -6.62 2.72 -17.31
C SER A 39 -6.97 1.72 -18.41
N ILE A 40 -6.05 0.80 -18.74
CA ILE A 40 -6.29 -0.27 -19.71
C ILE A 40 -7.34 -1.24 -19.18
N LEU A 41 -7.25 -1.62 -17.90
CA LEU A 41 -8.22 -2.52 -17.26
C LEU A 41 -9.62 -1.92 -17.24
N VAL A 42 -9.75 -0.64 -16.88
CA VAL A 42 -11.05 0.05 -16.83
C VAL A 42 -11.72 0.07 -18.20
N ARG A 43 -10.97 0.36 -19.28
CA ARG A 43 -11.50 0.40 -20.66
C ARG A 43 -12.11 -0.93 -21.11
N GLY A 44 -11.52 -2.04 -20.70
CA GLY A 44 -11.96 -3.39 -21.08
C GLY A 44 -12.72 -4.16 -20.00
N PHE A 45 -13.02 -3.54 -18.85
CA PHE A 45 -13.44 -4.26 -17.65
C PHE A 45 -14.73 -5.06 -17.88
N ASN A 46 -15.79 -4.41 -18.36
CA ASN A 46 -17.09 -5.05 -18.53
C ASN A 46 -17.04 -6.24 -19.50
N THR A 47 -16.35 -6.09 -20.63
CA THR A 47 -16.17 -7.16 -21.62
C THR A 47 -15.36 -8.33 -21.05
N SER A 48 -14.29 -8.03 -20.32
CA SER A 48 -13.41 -9.04 -19.72
C SER A 48 -14.12 -9.77 -18.59
N TYR A 49 -14.85 -9.04 -17.75
CA TYR A 49 -15.63 -9.57 -16.64
C TYR A 49 -16.75 -10.50 -17.13
N ALA A 50 -17.45 -10.12 -18.20
CA ALA A 50 -18.50 -10.96 -18.79
C ALA A 50 -17.96 -12.31 -19.30
N ARG A 51 -16.73 -12.33 -19.81
CA ARG A 51 -16.08 -13.57 -20.30
C ARG A 51 -15.45 -14.39 -19.19
N ARG A 52 -14.76 -13.73 -18.26
CA ARG A 52 -13.96 -14.35 -17.19
C ARG A 52 -14.04 -13.50 -15.91
N PRO A 53 -15.12 -13.60 -15.13
CA PRO A 53 -15.37 -12.69 -14.01
C PRO A 53 -14.32 -12.81 -12.91
N VAL A 54 -13.96 -14.03 -12.53
CA VAL A 54 -12.97 -14.31 -11.48
C VAL A 54 -11.59 -13.80 -11.88
N LEU A 55 -11.08 -14.20 -13.05
CA LEU A 55 -9.74 -13.79 -13.52
C LEU A 55 -9.64 -12.27 -13.72
N THR A 56 -10.67 -11.64 -14.27
CA THR A 56 -10.70 -10.17 -14.44
C THR A 56 -10.59 -9.47 -13.09
N THR A 57 -11.32 -9.97 -12.09
CA THR A 57 -11.25 -9.44 -10.72
C THR A 57 -9.87 -9.68 -10.12
N MET A 58 -9.26 -10.85 -10.31
CA MET A 58 -7.91 -11.16 -9.83
C MET A 58 -6.86 -10.18 -10.36
N ILE A 59 -6.83 -9.97 -11.68
CA ILE A 59 -5.87 -9.05 -12.31
C ILE A 59 -6.13 -7.61 -11.85
N THR A 60 -7.39 -7.19 -11.79
CA THR A 60 -7.76 -5.85 -11.31
C THR A 60 -7.32 -5.63 -9.87
N ASN A 61 -7.55 -6.61 -9.00
CA ASN A 61 -7.20 -6.53 -7.59
C ASN A 61 -5.68 -6.58 -7.37
N ALA A 62 -4.94 -7.29 -8.23
CA ALA A 62 -3.49 -7.27 -8.22
C ALA A 62 -2.95 -5.86 -8.53
N VAL A 63 -3.45 -5.21 -9.59
CA VAL A 63 -3.03 -3.84 -9.95
C VAL A 63 -3.41 -2.83 -8.86
N LEU A 64 -4.63 -2.93 -8.31
CA LEU A 64 -5.05 -2.06 -7.19
C LEU A 64 -4.21 -2.30 -5.93
N GLY A 65 -3.79 -3.54 -5.67
CA GLY A 65 -2.85 -3.87 -4.59
C GLY A 65 -1.48 -3.22 -4.79
N GLY A 66 -0.94 -3.23 -6.01
CA GLY A 66 0.29 -2.51 -6.37
C GLY A 66 0.16 -1.01 -6.10
N ILE A 67 -0.91 -0.38 -6.61
CA ILE A 67 -1.21 1.04 -6.39
C ILE A 67 -1.28 1.36 -4.88
N ALA A 68 -1.98 0.52 -4.10
CA ALA A 68 -2.10 0.69 -2.66
C ALA A 68 -0.74 0.76 -1.97
N ASP A 69 0.17 -0.13 -2.33
CA ASP A 69 1.52 -0.17 -1.77
C ASP A 69 2.40 0.99 -2.27
N THR A 70 2.35 1.30 -3.57
CA THR A 70 3.07 2.44 -4.16
C THR A 70 2.68 3.76 -3.48
N VAL A 71 1.39 3.96 -3.19
CA VAL A 71 0.89 5.11 -2.42
C VAL A 71 1.46 5.11 -1.00
N ALA A 72 1.44 3.97 -0.31
CA ALA A 72 1.95 3.84 1.05
C ALA A 72 3.48 4.11 1.14
N GLN A 73 4.26 3.56 0.21
CA GLN A 73 5.70 3.81 0.13
C GLN A 73 6.00 5.28 -0.18
N THR A 74 5.24 5.88 -1.10
CA THR A 74 5.38 7.30 -1.45
C THR A 74 5.07 8.21 -0.26
N LEU A 75 4.00 7.92 0.47
CA LEU A 75 3.62 8.68 1.66
C LEU A 75 4.69 8.57 2.77
N THR A 76 5.27 7.38 2.95
CA THR A 76 6.39 7.14 3.86
C THR A 76 7.61 7.96 3.46
N ALA A 77 7.96 7.99 2.17
CA ALA A 77 9.08 8.79 1.66
C ALA A 77 8.86 10.30 1.86
N ILE A 78 7.64 10.80 1.59
CA ILE A 78 7.28 12.21 1.80
C ILE A 78 7.37 12.58 3.28
N LYS A 79 6.80 11.76 4.17
CA LYS A 79 6.82 12.01 5.63
C LYS A 79 8.25 12.03 6.17
N ARG A 80 9.09 11.08 5.74
CA ARG A 80 10.50 11.02 6.16
C ARG A 80 11.27 12.26 5.70
N ARG A 81 11.07 12.70 4.45
CA ARG A 81 11.68 13.93 3.92
C ARG A 81 11.22 15.18 4.67
N ALA A 82 9.92 15.31 4.93
CA ALA A 82 9.39 16.44 5.71
C ALA A 82 10.02 16.49 7.10
N ARG A 83 10.17 15.33 7.76
CA ARG A 83 10.87 15.22 9.05
C ARG A 83 12.35 15.57 8.96
N GLN A 84 13.03 15.17 7.89
CA GLN A 84 14.44 15.52 7.66
C GLN A 84 14.63 17.02 7.47
N LYS A 85 13.77 17.68 6.69
CA LYS A 85 13.80 19.13 6.51
C LYS A 85 13.60 19.87 7.84
N ALA A 86 12.69 19.39 8.69
CA ALA A 86 12.49 19.96 10.02
C ALA A 86 13.70 19.80 10.97
N LEU A 87 14.58 18.83 10.71
CA LEU A 87 15.79 18.57 11.50
C LEU A 87 17.04 19.30 10.96
N ASP A 88 16.93 19.96 9.80
CA ASP A 88 18.05 20.65 9.15
C ASP A 88 17.94 22.19 9.32
N PRO A 89 18.73 22.80 10.23
CA PRO A 89 18.63 24.22 10.55
C PRO A 89 19.00 25.16 9.38
N ASP A 90 19.75 24.69 8.39
CA ASP A 90 20.15 25.49 7.21
C ASP A 90 19.07 25.48 6.09
N SER A 91 18.02 24.66 6.22
CA SER A 91 17.01 24.44 5.16
C SER A 91 16.01 25.59 4.97
N VAL A 92 15.95 26.56 5.89
CA VAL A 92 15.02 27.71 5.84
C VAL A 92 15.52 28.80 4.88
N GLN A 93 16.83 28.88 4.63
CA GLN A 93 17.42 29.96 3.83
C GLN A 93 17.44 29.67 2.32
N SER A 94 17.24 28.40 1.89
CA SER A 94 17.30 27.95 0.50
C SER A 94 15.94 27.91 -0.24
N ASP A 95 14.86 28.28 0.44
CA ASP A 95 13.48 28.16 -0.08
C ASP A 95 13.08 29.24 -1.10
N PHE A 96 13.83 30.35 -1.22
CA PHE A 96 13.46 31.44 -2.15
C PHE A 96 14.01 31.28 -3.58
N LEU A 97 14.92 30.33 -3.82
CA LEU A 97 15.62 30.20 -5.11
C LEU A 97 15.91 28.75 -5.57
N SER A 98 15.21 27.74 -5.04
CA SER A 98 15.45 26.33 -5.44
C SER A 98 14.38 25.75 -6.37
N ILE A 99 14.21 26.39 -7.53
CA ILE A 99 14.09 25.60 -8.78
C ILE A 99 15.52 25.40 -9.26
N GLU A 100 16.31 24.58 -8.57
CA GLU A 100 17.66 24.27 -9.03
C GLU A 100 17.79 22.78 -9.32
N ILE A 101 17.77 22.52 -10.62
CA ILE A 101 18.38 21.38 -11.30
C ILE A 101 19.91 21.53 -11.11
N GLN A 102 20.41 21.48 -9.87
CA GLN A 102 21.85 21.67 -9.61
C GLN A 102 22.32 20.97 -8.32
N GLU A 103 22.05 19.68 -8.23
CA GLU A 103 23.06 18.73 -7.73
C GLU A 103 23.22 17.60 -8.76
N LEU A 104 23.35 17.99 -10.03
CA LEU A 104 24.03 17.16 -11.02
C LEU A 104 25.53 17.44 -10.86
N ASP A 105 26.28 16.39 -10.55
CA ASP A 105 27.73 16.27 -10.80
C ASP A 105 28.74 16.58 -9.68
N ARG A 106 28.34 16.54 -8.39
CA ARG A 106 29.35 16.14 -7.38
C ARG A 106 29.42 14.61 -7.37
N LYS A 107 30.43 14.07 -8.06
CA LYS A 107 30.93 12.70 -7.87
C LYS A 107 31.38 12.52 -6.42
N VAL A 108 30.44 12.46 -5.48
CA VAL A 108 30.71 11.88 -4.18
C VAL A 108 30.77 10.38 -4.43
N PRO A 109 31.91 9.71 -4.19
CA PRO A 109 31.96 8.26 -4.22
C PRO A 109 30.87 7.75 -3.29
N TRP A 110 29.91 7.03 -3.86
CA TRP A 110 28.74 6.55 -3.15
C TRP A 110 29.21 5.70 -1.97
N PRO A 111 28.92 6.07 -0.71
CA PRO A 111 29.15 5.16 0.39
C PRO A 111 28.27 3.93 0.12
N GLU A 112 28.83 2.73 0.27
CA GLU A 112 28.02 1.49 0.21
C GLU A 112 26.91 1.47 1.28
N ASP A 113 27.02 2.39 2.24
CA ASP A 113 26.37 2.39 3.54
C ASP A 113 25.82 3.78 3.89
N ASP A 114 24.60 4.05 3.42
CA ASP A 114 23.82 5.28 3.63
C ASP A 114 23.54 5.57 5.13
N TYR A 115 23.82 4.60 6.02
CA TYR A 115 23.71 4.75 7.47
C TYR A 115 24.82 5.62 8.08
N MET A 116 25.95 5.81 7.39
CA MET A 116 27.03 6.68 7.87
C MET A 116 26.70 8.18 7.73
N LEU A 117 25.70 8.52 6.93
CA LEU A 117 25.22 9.90 6.83
C LEU A 117 24.31 10.27 8.01
N PRO A 118 24.41 11.50 8.55
CA PRO A 118 23.45 12.03 9.50
C PRO A 118 22.02 11.90 8.96
N ALA A 119 21.05 11.62 9.82
CA ALA A 119 19.67 11.36 9.41
C ALA A 119 19.07 12.50 8.54
N SER A 120 19.48 13.75 8.76
CA SER A 120 19.11 14.93 7.97
C SER A 120 19.59 14.91 6.52
N LYS A 121 20.68 14.18 6.23
CA LYS A 121 21.32 14.12 4.90
C LYS A 121 21.06 12.83 4.11
N ARG A 122 20.30 11.88 4.68
CA ARG A 122 19.96 10.61 4.01
C ARG A 122 18.91 10.83 2.92
N GLY A 123 19.03 10.14 1.79
CA GLY A 123 18.04 10.15 0.71
C GLY A 123 16.69 9.52 1.09
N PRO A 124 15.72 9.50 0.15
CA PRO A 124 14.46 8.79 0.37
C PRO A 124 14.73 7.30 0.54
N PRO A 125 13.89 6.57 1.31
CA PRO A 125 14.01 5.12 1.39
C PRO A 125 13.93 4.52 -0.02
N PRO A 126 14.70 3.46 -0.32
CA PRO A 126 14.63 2.80 -1.62
C PRO A 126 13.22 2.26 -1.86
N PHE A 127 12.71 2.39 -3.09
CA PHE A 127 11.45 1.78 -3.48
C PHE A 127 11.55 0.26 -3.39
N ASP A 128 10.66 -0.35 -2.61
CA ASP A 128 10.62 -1.78 -2.34
C ASP A 128 9.69 -2.46 -3.33
N PHE A 129 10.26 -2.89 -4.47
CA PHE A 129 9.53 -3.63 -5.50
C PHE A 129 9.02 -4.99 -5.01
N GLU A 130 9.73 -5.63 -4.07
CA GLU A 130 9.34 -6.94 -3.58
C GLU A 130 8.09 -6.82 -2.72
N ARG A 131 8.02 -5.79 -1.87
CA ARG A 131 6.81 -5.42 -1.13
C ARG A 131 5.65 -5.14 -2.08
N THR A 132 5.85 -4.37 -3.15
CA THR A 132 4.79 -4.11 -4.13
C THR A 132 4.27 -5.41 -4.76
N VAL A 133 5.17 -6.31 -5.17
CA VAL A 133 4.78 -7.62 -5.71
C VAL A 133 4.03 -8.48 -4.69
N ARG A 134 4.37 -8.43 -3.40
CA ARG A 134 3.60 -9.11 -2.33
C ARG A 134 2.17 -8.58 -2.25
N PHE A 135 1.98 -7.26 -2.26
CA PHE A 135 0.63 -6.66 -2.26
C PHE A 135 -0.17 -7.03 -3.52
N MET A 136 0.46 -7.01 -4.70
CA MET A 136 -0.18 -7.46 -5.93
C MET A 136 -0.59 -8.94 -5.86
N SER A 137 0.30 -9.79 -5.33
CA SER A 137 0.06 -11.23 -5.16
C SER A 137 -1.07 -11.51 -4.16
N TYR A 138 -1.08 -10.80 -3.03
CA TYR A 138 -2.17 -10.87 -2.06
C TYR A 138 -3.50 -10.49 -2.70
N GLY A 139 -3.55 -9.38 -3.45
CA GLY A 139 -4.73 -8.94 -4.17
C GLY A 139 -5.22 -10.00 -5.17
N PHE A 140 -4.30 -10.59 -5.94
CA PHE A 140 -4.59 -11.66 -6.90
C PHE A 140 -5.18 -12.91 -6.23
N ILE A 141 -4.61 -13.34 -5.11
CA ILE A 141 -5.02 -14.56 -4.37
C ILE A 141 -6.35 -14.35 -3.63
N MET A 142 -6.58 -13.16 -3.07
CA MET A 142 -7.79 -12.87 -2.29
C MET A 142 -9.03 -12.63 -3.16
N ALA A 143 -8.86 -12.13 -4.38
CA ALA A 143 -9.96 -11.86 -5.29
C ALA A 143 -10.95 -13.04 -5.49
N PRO A 144 -10.51 -14.30 -5.78
CA PRO A 144 -11.45 -15.41 -5.91
C PRO A 144 -12.15 -15.72 -4.58
N ILE A 145 -11.46 -15.63 -3.44
CA ILE A 145 -12.04 -15.88 -2.13
C ILE A 145 -13.14 -14.85 -1.85
N GLN A 146 -12.87 -13.57 -2.08
CA GLN A 146 -13.84 -12.48 -1.97
C GLN A 146 -15.02 -12.66 -2.93
N HIS A 147 -14.76 -13.11 -4.17
CA HIS A 147 -15.80 -13.36 -5.16
C HIS A 147 -16.81 -14.40 -4.70
N HIS A 148 -16.32 -15.53 -4.17
CA HIS A 148 -17.19 -16.57 -3.62
C HIS A 148 -17.90 -16.10 -2.36
N TRP A 149 -17.22 -15.35 -1.49
CA TRP A 149 -17.81 -14.79 -0.27
C TRP A 149 -18.96 -13.82 -0.56
N PHE A 150 -18.78 -12.85 -1.46
CA PHE A 150 -19.83 -11.90 -1.82
C PHE A 150 -20.98 -12.57 -2.57
N ALA A 151 -20.70 -13.55 -3.42
CA ALA A 151 -21.74 -14.37 -4.04
C ALA A 151 -22.55 -15.16 -3.01
N PHE A 152 -21.89 -15.73 -1.99
CA PHE A 152 -22.55 -16.41 -0.87
C PHE A 152 -23.43 -15.44 -0.08
N LEU A 153 -22.92 -14.26 0.29
CA LEU A 153 -23.70 -13.24 0.99
C LEU A 153 -24.94 -12.80 0.18
N GLY A 154 -24.77 -12.57 -1.12
CA GLY A 154 -25.86 -12.17 -2.00
C GLY A 154 -26.94 -13.25 -2.16
N LYS A 155 -26.56 -14.53 -2.15
CA LYS A 155 -27.49 -15.67 -2.20
C LYS A 155 -28.23 -15.86 -0.88
N THR A 156 -27.53 -15.76 0.25
CA THR A 156 -28.10 -15.97 1.59
C THR A 156 -28.99 -14.81 2.04
N PHE A 157 -28.65 -13.58 1.66
CA PHE A 157 -29.35 -12.37 2.05
C PHE A 157 -29.76 -11.53 0.82
N PRO A 158 -30.70 -12.02 0.00
CA PRO A 158 -31.07 -11.35 -1.26
C PRO A 158 -31.65 -9.97 -1.00
N VAL A 159 -31.13 -8.96 -1.70
CA VAL A 159 -31.50 -7.56 -1.51
C VAL A 159 -32.76 -7.23 -2.32
N VAL A 160 -33.92 -7.72 -1.84
CA VAL A 160 -35.24 -7.53 -2.46
C VAL A 160 -36.02 -6.35 -1.86
N ALA A 161 -36.99 -5.83 -2.62
CA ALA A 161 -37.90 -4.77 -2.15
C ALA A 161 -38.57 -5.19 -0.82
N GLY A 162 -38.58 -4.28 0.16
CA GLY A 162 -39.17 -4.51 1.50
C GLY A 162 -38.19 -5.02 2.58
N LYS A 163 -37.09 -5.71 2.23
CA LYS A 163 -36.08 -6.20 3.21
C LYS A 163 -34.66 -5.67 2.98
N LYS A 164 -34.51 -4.70 2.08
CA LYS A 164 -33.22 -4.14 1.63
C LYS A 164 -32.28 -3.76 2.78
N THR A 165 -32.75 -2.98 3.75
CA THR A 165 -31.89 -2.50 4.85
C THR A 165 -31.49 -3.60 5.83
N SER A 166 -32.43 -4.49 6.20
CA SER A 166 -32.15 -5.59 7.14
C SER A 166 -31.17 -6.61 6.55
N ASN A 167 -31.35 -6.97 5.28
CA ASN A 167 -30.47 -7.95 4.63
C ASN A 167 -29.05 -7.39 4.41
N VAL A 168 -28.92 -6.12 4.02
CA VAL A 168 -27.61 -5.46 3.94
C VAL A 168 -26.92 -5.46 5.31
N LEU A 169 -27.63 -5.12 6.38
CA LEU A 169 -27.04 -5.13 7.72
C LEU A 169 -26.57 -6.52 8.16
N ARG A 170 -27.32 -7.58 7.81
CA ARG A 170 -26.91 -8.98 8.06
C ARG A 170 -25.68 -9.37 7.24
N MET A 171 -25.61 -8.96 5.98
CA MET A 171 -24.43 -9.18 5.14
C MET A 171 -23.19 -8.52 5.74
N VAL A 172 -23.32 -7.26 6.16
CA VAL A 172 -22.25 -6.49 6.79
C VAL A 172 -21.85 -7.13 8.11
N ALA A 173 -22.79 -7.51 8.96
CA ALA A 173 -22.46 -8.18 10.22
C ALA A 173 -21.67 -9.48 9.96
N MET A 174 -22.12 -10.30 9.01
CA MET A 174 -21.41 -11.55 8.71
C MET A 174 -20.03 -11.30 8.09
N ASP A 175 -19.90 -10.30 7.23
CA ASP A 175 -18.61 -9.87 6.68
C ASP A 175 -17.66 -9.41 7.79
N GLN A 176 -18.12 -8.58 8.71
CA GLN A 176 -17.30 -7.98 9.76
C GLN A 176 -16.93 -8.97 10.86
N PHE A 177 -17.80 -9.92 11.24
CA PHE A 177 -17.52 -10.87 12.32
C PHE A 177 -16.83 -12.15 11.85
N ILE A 178 -16.90 -12.49 10.56
CA ILE A 178 -16.30 -13.72 10.02
C ILE A 178 -15.18 -13.40 9.04
N PHE A 179 -15.49 -12.66 7.97
CA PHE A 179 -14.54 -12.47 6.89
C PHE A 179 -13.43 -11.47 7.23
N ALA A 180 -13.76 -10.34 7.84
CA ALA A 180 -12.79 -9.29 8.17
C ALA A 180 -11.68 -9.78 9.13
N PRO A 181 -11.96 -10.50 10.25
CA PRO A 181 -10.92 -11.00 11.14
C PRO A 181 -10.05 -12.06 10.45
N CYS A 182 -10.66 -13.00 9.72
CA CYS A 182 -9.93 -14.05 9.01
C CYS A 182 -9.06 -13.49 7.88
N SER A 183 -9.59 -12.57 7.07
CA SER A 183 -8.85 -11.96 5.95
C SER A 183 -7.71 -11.07 6.43
N LEU A 184 -7.91 -10.33 7.53
CA LEU A 184 -6.87 -9.50 8.15
C LEU A 184 -5.77 -10.34 8.79
N ALA A 185 -6.13 -11.43 9.49
CA ALA A 185 -5.18 -12.40 10.01
C ALA A 185 -4.36 -13.05 8.88
N PHE A 186 -5.02 -13.41 7.79
CA PHE A 186 -4.37 -13.93 6.59
C PHE A 186 -3.43 -12.89 5.96
N PHE A 187 -3.84 -11.62 5.88
CA PHE A 187 -2.99 -10.54 5.39
C PHE A 187 -1.69 -10.42 6.18
N PHE A 188 -1.76 -10.27 7.51
CA PHE A 188 -0.55 -10.13 8.33
C PHE A 188 0.34 -11.38 8.26
N THR A 189 -0.26 -12.57 8.22
CA THR A 189 0.48 -13.82 8.05
C THR A 189 1.20 -13.87 6.71
N PHE A 190 0.47 -13.62 5.61
CA PHE A 190 1.00 -13.62 4.25
C PHE A 190 2.14 -12.62 4.10
N MET A 191 1.94 -11.37 4.52
CA MET A 191 2.96 -10.33 4.45
C MET A 191 4.22 -10.73 5.23
N THR A 192 4.06 -11.21 6.46
CA THR A 192 5.21 -11.58 7.31
C THR A 192 5.98 -12.78 6.76
N VAL A 193 5.27 -13.82 6.29
CA VAL A 193 5.93 -15.01 5.73
C VAL A 193 6.65 -14.68 4.43
N THR A 194 6.04 -13.87 3.56
CA THR A 194 6.67 -13.47 2.30
C THR A 194 7.79 -12.44 2.48
N GLU A 195 7.83 -11.72 3.60
CA GLU A 195 8.99 -10.93 4.07
C GLU A 195 10.14 -11.79 4.61
N GLY A 196 9.97 -13.12 4.67
CA GLY A 196 10.96 -14.05 5.24
C GLY A 196 10.84 -14.25 6.76
N GLY A 197 9.80 -13.68 7.37
CA GLY A 197 9.52 -13.83 8.79
C GLY A 197 8.99 -15.22 9.15
N GLY A 198 9.54 -15.81 10.22
CA GLY A 198 9.07 -17.08 10.76
C GLY A 198 7.86 -16.95 11.70
N ARG A 199 7.44 -18.08 12.29
CA ARG A 199 6.29 -18.16 13.22
C ARG A 199 6.34 -17.13 14.36
N ARG A 200 7.51 -16.88 14.93
CA ARG A 200 7.69 -15.89 16.01
C ARG A 200 7.37 -14.47 15.54
N ALA A 201 7.77 -14.09 14.33
CA ALA A 201 7.48 -12.78 13.77
C ALA A 201 5.98 -12.60 13.49
N VAL A 202 5.31 -13.66 13.03
CA VAL A 202 3.85 -13.66 12.85
C VAL A 202 3.14 -13.45 14.19
N LEU A 203 3.48 -14.24 15.22
CA LEU A 203 2.86 -14.10 16.54
C LEU A 203 3.07 -12.70 17.11
N LYS A 204 4.28 -12.15 16.98
CA LYS A 204 4.58 -10.78 17.39
C LYS A 204 3.70 -9.75 16.67
N LYS A 205 3.54 -9.84 15.34
CA LYS A 205 2.61 -8.95 14.60
C LYS A 205 1.16 -9.11 15.06
N PHE A 206 0.74 -10.31 15.46
CA PHE A 206 -0.61 -10.53 15.99
C PHE A 206 -0.83 -9.87 17.36
N GLU A 207 0.18 -9.89 18.23
CA GLU A 207 0.11 -9.25 19.54
C GLU A 207 0.17 -7.72 19.43
N GLU A 208 1.08 -7.20 18.60
CA GLU A 208 1.37 -5.77 18.53
C GLU A 208 0.44 -5.00 17.58
N VAL A 209 0.12 -5.57 16.42
CA VAL A 209 -0.48 -4.81 15.30
C VAL A 209 -1.89 -5.29 14.96
N TYR A 210 -2.18 -6.58 15.06
CA TYR A 210 -3.46 -7.14 14.62
C TYR A 210 -4.65 -6.60 15.44
N LEU A 211 -4.57 -6.57 16.77
CA LEU A 211 -5.68 -6.09 17.59
C LEU A 211 -5.98 -4.58 17.38
N PRO A 212 -4.99 -3.67 17.37
CA PRO A 212 -5.22 -2.28 16.98
C PRO A 212 -5.80 -2.14 15.57
N ALA A 213 -5.26 -2.89 14.60
CA ALA A 213 -5.74 -2.87 13.22
C ALA A 213 -7.18 -3.37 13.10
N LEU A 214 -7.54 -4.43 13.84
CA LEU A 214 -8.89 -4.98 13.86
C LEU A 214 -9.90 -3.99 14.48
N LYS A 215 -9.52 -3.30 15.56
CA LYS A 215 -10.35 -2.22 16.14
C LYS A 215 -10.58 -1.10 15.14
N ALA A 216 -9.53 -0.63 14.47
CA ALA A 216 -9.65 0.37 13.41
C ALA A 216 -10.50 -0.15 12.23
N ASN A 217 -10.40 -1.45 11.93
CA ASN A 217 -11.17 -2.08 10.87
C ASN A 217 -12.68 -1.95 11.14
N PHE A 218 -13.11 -2.28 12.37
CA PHE A 218 -14.50 -2.17 12.81
C PHE A 218 -15.05 -0.74 12.84
N LEU A 219 -14.20 0.29 12.84
CA LEU A 219 -14.65 1.69 12.78
C LEU A 219 -14.91 2.16 11.35
N VAL A 220 -14.15 1.65 10.38
CA VAL A 220 -14.16 2.14 9.00
C VAL A 220 -14.99 1.24 8.08
N TRP A 221 -14.74 -0.08 8.14
CA TRP A 221 -15.24 -1.00 7.13
C TRP A 221 -16.75 -1.29 7.19
N PRO A 222 -17.46 -1.25 8.34
CA PRO A 222 -18.90 -1.44 8.32
C PRO A 222 -19.61 -0.40 7.46
N LEU A 223 -19.21 0.87 7.54
CA LEU A 223 -19.80 1.93 6.71
C LEU A 223 -19.49 1.71 5.22
N VAL A 224 -18.24 1.36 4.91
CA VAL A 224 -17.81 1.04 3.54
C VAL A 224 -18.61 -0.14 2.98
N GLN A 225 -18.81 -1.20 3.75
CA GLN A 225 -19.55 -2.39 3.31
C GLN A 225 -21.05 -2.15 3.20
N ILE A 226 -21.64 -1.31 4.05
CA ILE A 226 -23.04 -0.87 3.88
C ILE A 226 -23.19 -0.16 2.53
N LEU A 227 -22.29 0.77 2.18
CA LEU A 227 -22.32 1.46 0.89
C LEU A 227 -22.10 0.48 -0.27
N ASN A 228 -21.13 -0.43 -0.12
CA ASN A 228 -20.81 -1.45 -1.11
C ASN A 228 -22.03 -2.32 -1.46
N PHE A 229 -22.61 -3.01 -0.47
CA PHE A 229 -23.73 -3.92 -0.72
C PHE A 229 -25.04 -3.21 -1.06
N ARG A 230 -25.18 -1.92 -0.73
CA ARG A 230 -26.41 -1.15 -1.00
C ARG A 230 -26.41 -0.47 -2.38
N LEU A 231 -25.26 0.03 -2.82
CA LEU A 231 -25.14 0.93 -3.97
C LEU A 231 -24.31 0.35 -5.12
N VAL A 232 -23.34 -0.53 -4.83
CA VAL A 232 -22.38 -1.00 -5.83
C VAL A 232 -22.87 -2.28 -6.52
N PRO A 233 -22.95 -2.31 -7.86
CA PRO A 233 -23.29 -3.53 -8.61
C PRO A 233 -22.29 -4.65 -8.35
N MET A 234 -22.75 -5.91 -8.36
CA MET A 234 -21.95 -7.10 -8.01
C MET A 234 -20.55 -7.14 -8.67
N GLN A 235 -20.46 -6.78 -9.96
CA GLN A 235 -19.20 -6.78 -10.71
C GLN A 235 -18.16 -5.77 -10.21
N PHE A 236 -18.59 -4.71 -9.53
CA PHE A 236 -17.73 -3.64 -9.04
C PHE A 236 -17.47 -3.69 -7.53
N GLN A 237 -18.12 -4.60 -6.79
CA GLN A 237 -18.00 -4.63 -5.32
C GLN A 237 -16.57 -4.91 -4.84
N ILE A 238 -15.85 -5.79 -5.52
CA ILE A 238 -14.46 -6.11 -5.17
C ILE A 238 -13.51 -4.98 -5.58
N PRO A 239 -13.54 -4.47 -6.84
CA PRO A 239 -12.78 -3.27 -7.21
C PRO A 239 -13.04 -2.06 -6.30
N PHE A 240 -14.29 -1.85 -5.87
CA PHE A 240 -14.67 -0.78 -4.94
C PHE A 240 -13.96 -0.92 -3.60
N VAL A 241 -14.06 -2.10 -2.97
CA VAL A 241 -13.37 -2.40 -1.69
C VAL A 241 -11.86 -2.23 -1.82
N ALA A 242 -11.27 -2.70 -2.92
CA ALA A 242 -9.84 -2.57 -3.17
C ALA A 242 -9.38 -1.12 -3.39
N THR A 243 -10.23 -0.29 -4.00
CA THR A 243 -9.96 1.15 -4.16
C THR A 243 -9.95 1.86 -2.81
N ILE A 244 -10.90 1.57 -1.91
CA ILE A 244 -10.86 2.05 -0.53
C ILE A 244 -9.66 1.47 0.23
N GLY A 245 -9.28 0.23 -0.11
CA GLY A 245 -8.10 -0.46 0.38
C GLY A 245 -6.79 0.29 0.16
N ILE A 246 -6.67 1.14 -0.88
CA ILE A 246 -5.50 2.01 -1.10
C ILE A 246 -5.28 2.93 0.10
N PHE A 247 -6.35 3.59 0.57
CA PHE A 247 -6.29 4.47 1.74
C PHE A 247 -6.04 3.69 3.02
N TRP A 248 -6.64 2.51 3.15
CA TRP A 248 -6.41 1.63 4.29
C TRP A 248 -4.96 1.15 4.40
N THR A 249 -4.34 0.74 3.29
CA THR A 249 -2.92 0.35 3.25
C THR A 249 -2.02 1.52 3.61
N ALA A 250 -2.33 2.73 3.12
CA ALA A 250 -1.61 3.93 3.51
C ALA A 250 -1.74 4.21 5.02
N TYR A 251 -2.94 4.08 5.58
CA TYR A 251 -3.19 4.19 7.02
C TYR A 251 -2.37 3.18 7.83
N LEU A 252 -2.41 1.90 7.47
CA LEU A 252 -1.63 0.84 8.15
C LEU A 252 -0.13 1.09 8.08
N SER A 253 0.38 1.52 6.92
CA SER A 253 1.80 1.83 6.75
C SER A 253 2.22 3.01 7.63
N MET A 254 1.35 4.01 7.78
CA MET A 254 1.62 5.16 8.66
C MET A 254 1.57 4.79 10.13
N SER A 255 0.58 4.03 10.58
CA SER A 255 0.45 3.61 11.98
C SER A 255 1.59 2.70 12.40
N ASN A 256 2.05 1.81 11.50
CA ASN A 256 3.19 0.94 11.78
C ASN A 256 4.53 1.70 11.81
N SER A 257 4.63 2.86 11.13
CA SER A 257 5.83 3.70 11.10
C SER A 257 5.96 4.68 12.27
N SER A 258 4.88 4.96 13.00
CA SER A 258 4.92 5.86 14.17
C SER A 258 5.57 5.25 15.39
N ASP A 259 5.71 3.92 15.44
CA ASP A 259 6.21 3.18 16.59
C ASP A 259 7.70 2.81 16.50
N GLU A 260 8.43 3.24 15.46
CA GLU A 260 9.90 3.11 15.42
C GLU A 260 10.56 4.27 16.18
N PRO A 261 11.09 4.04 17.41
CA PRO A 261 11.92 5.03 18.07
C PRO A 261 13.17 5.28 17.22
N VAL A 262 13.50 6.55 17.01
CA VAL A 262 14.76 6.94 16.38
C VAL A 262 15.87 6.37 17.24
N ALA A 263 16.62 5.39 16.72
CA ALA A 263 17.87 4.98 17.34
C ALA A 263 18.79 6.21 17.35
N SER A 264 18.85 6.89 18.48
CA SER A 264 19.91 7.85 18.77
C SER A 264 21.21 7.04 18.78
N PRO A 265 22.28 7.46 18.10
CA PRO A 265 23.56 6.80 18.24
C PRO A 265 23.89 6.82 19.73
N ALA A 266 24.05 5.64 20.33
CA ALA A 266 24.56 5.55 21.67
C ALA A 266 25.87 6.33 21.70
N VAL A 267 25.91 7.40 22.48
CA VAL A 267 27.14 8.08 22.81
C VAL A 267 27.92 7.05 23.62
N SER A 268 28.85 6.36 22.97
CA SER A 268 29.86 5.55 23.64
C SER A 268 30.68 6.50 24.50
N ALA A 269 30.37 6.52 25.80
CA ALA A 269 31.22 7.09 26.83
C ALA A 269 32.31 6.08 27.22
#